data_AF-A0AB74J7X2-F1
#
_entry.id   AF-A0AB74J7X2-F1
#
_cell.length_a   1.000
_cell.length_b   1.000
_cell.length_c   1.000
_cell.angle_alpha   90.00
_cell.angle_beta   90.00
_cell.angle_gamma   90.00
#
_symmetry.space_group_name_H-M   'P 1'
#
loop_
_entity.id
_entity.type
_entity.pdbx_description
1 polymer ?
#
loop_
_entity_poly.entity_id
_entity_poly.type
_entity_poly.pdbx_seq_one_letter_code
_entity_poly.pdbx_strand_id
1 'polypeptide(L)'
;MVTTQECLRYLQTGAVTKGDADISGKGVILAFLISAYVSFTAVLVAYVTGMLEDELLTTVDRRIMRIKSRKDKHPRIHETIQHIVLLLSDQQIVTGIAIMAAGFVGLRGGQMSVYHYQIVLYLAWLSSSVHLSALTLLRPFLNKHQGLRAWRLLGMIVLFFMLIVGLVPTVSYDWGTIYSPEADTSLPDAIQPTGWGIPAICFWGKTYGDGLNDDAPIGYLILIFSYVWKMGDLFAA
;
A
#
# COMPACT_ATOMS: atom_id res chain seq x y z
N MET A 1 20.65 -8.78 -16.11
CA MET A 1 20.64 -7.47 -15.43
C MET A 1 20.68 -6.41 -16.50
N VAL A 2 19.84 -5.36 -16.39
CA VAL A 2 19.80 -4.26 -17.36
C VAL A 2 21.00 -3.35 -17.10
N THR A 3 21.75 -3.01 -18.15
CA THR A 3 22.91 -2.13 -18.07
C THR A 3 22.50 -0.66 -18.02
N THR A 4 23.37 0.21 -17.52
CA THR A 4 23.12 1.67 -17.50
C THR A 4 22.85 2.22 -18.90
N GLN A 5 23.55 1.72 -19.93
CA GLN A 5 23.39 2.20 -21.30
C GLN A 5 22.04 1.78 -21.90
N GLU A 6 21.56 0.57 -21.57
CA GLU A 6 20.20 0.15 -21.93
C GLU A 6 19.13 1.01 -21.25
N CYS A 7 19.33 1.38 -19.97
CA CYS A 7 18.42 2.27 -19.27
C CYS A 7 18.33 3.66 -19.94
N LEU A 8 19.46 4.26 -20.33
CA LEU A 8 19.47 5.53 -21.06
C LEU A 8 18.74 5.42 -22.40
N ARG A 9 18.93 4.30 -23.12
CA ARG A 9 18.19 4.05 -24.36
C ARG A 9 16.67 3.95 -24.10
N TYR A 10 16.25 3.25 -23.05
CA TYR A 10 14.84 3.14 -22.69
C TYR A 10 14.22 4.47 -22.25
N LEU A 11 14.98 5.34 -21.58
CA LEU A 11 14.52 6.67 -21.20
C LEU A 11 14.26 7.57 -22.42
N GLN A 12 15.02 7.39 -23.51
CA GLN A 12 14.83 8.14 -24.76
C GLN A 12 13.74 7.55 -25.66
N THR A 13 13.66 6.22 -25.73
CA THR A 13 12.81 5.52 -26.72
C THR A 13 11.54 4.90 -26.13
N GLY A 14 11.39 4.92 -24.80
CA GLY A 14 10.36 4.16 -24.09
C GLY A 14 10.59 2.65 -24.15
N ALA A 15 9.68 1.90 -23.56
CA ALA A 15 9.62 0.44 -23.72
C ALA A 15 8.17 -0.04 -23.79
N VAL A 16 7.95 -1.15 -24.47
CA VAL A 16 6.61 -1.76 -24.56
C VAL A 16 6.29 -2.47 -23.24
N THR A 17 5.14 -2.17 -22.66
CA THR A 17 4.64 -2.82 -21.45
C THR A 17 4.25 -4.26 -21.75
N LYS A 18 5.02 -5.22 -21.22
CA LYS A 18 4.64 -6.64 -21.25
C LYS A 18 3.74 -6.93 -20.06
N GLY A 19 2.57 -7.53 -20.28
CA GLY A 19 1.66 -7.91 -19.20
C GLY A 19 2.30 -8.96 -18.28
N ASP A 20 2.19 -8.75 -16.97
CA ASP A 20 2.59 -9.70 -15.94
C ASP A 20 1.35 -10.09 -15.15
N ALA A 21 0.85 -11.30 -15.37
CA ALA A 21 -0.38 -11.80 -14.75
C ALA A 21 -0.19 -12.11 -13.26
N ASP A 22 1.04 -12.32 -12.79
CA ASP A 22 1.32 -12.65 -11.40
C ASP A 22 1.30 -11.38 -10.52
N ILE A 23 1.55 -10.21 -11.12
CA ILE A 23 1.52 -8.91 -10.44
C ILE A 23 0.24 -8.12 -10.76
N SER A 24 -0.03 -7.92 -12.05
CA SER A 24 -1.13 -7.08 -12.54
C SER A 24 -2.33 -7.89 -13.05
N GLY A 25 -2.33 -9.20 -12.81
CA GLY A 25 -3.45 -10.06 -13.18
C GLY A 25 -4.73 -9.60 -12.51
N LYS A 26 -5.83 -9.59 -13.28
CA LYS A 26 -7.15 -9.16 -12.78
C LYS A 26 -7.56 -9.89 -11.49
N GLY A 27 -7.25 -11.19 -11.39
CA GLY A 27 -7.53 -11.99 -10.20
C GLY A 27 -6.72 -11.56 -8.98
N VAL A 28 -5.42 -11.28 -9.16
CA VAL A 28 -4.52 -10.82 -8.08
C VAL A 28 -4.99 -9.47 -7.55
N ILE A 29 -5.23 -8.51 -8.45
CA ILE A 29 -5.72 -7.17 -8.09
C ILE A 29 -7.08 -7.29 -7.40
N LEU A 30 -8.02 -8.07 -7.95
CA LEU A 30 -9.35 -8.22 -7.39
C LEU A 30 -9.31 -8.86 -5.98
N ALA A 31 -8.46 -9.87 -5.75
CA ALA A 31 -8.31 -10.50 -4.45
C ALA A 31 -7.81 -9.50 -3.38
N PHE A 32 -6.81 -8.68 -3.72
CA PHE A 32 -6.32 -7.61 -2.85
C PHE A 32 -7.40 -6.56 -2.57
N LEU A 33 -8.07 -6.09 -3.62
CA LEU A 33 -9.07 -5.03 -3.50
C LEU A 33 -10.28 -5.51 -2.69
N ILE A 34 -10.81 -6.70 -2.96
CA ILE A 34 -11.94 -7.25 -2.20
C ILE A 34 -11.56 -7.38 -0.72
N SER A 35 -10.42 -7.98 -0.41
CA SER A 35 -9.92 -8.10 0.97
C SER A 35 -9.81 -6.74 1.66
N ALA A 36 -9.20 -5.76 0.99
CA ALA A 36 -9.03 -4.41 1.49
C ALA A 36 -10.37 -3.70 1.75
N TYR A 37 -11.29 -3.74 0.79
CA TYR A 37 -12.59 -3.07 0.88
C TYR A 37 -13.49 -3.73 1.90
N VAL A 38 -13.51 -5.06 2.02
CA VAL A 38 -14.27 -5.77 3.05
C VAL A 38 -13.72 -5.39 4.43
N SER A 39 -12.41 -5.35 4.61
CA SER A 39 -11.77 -4.92 5.87
C SER A 39 -12.15 -3.49 6.24
N PHE A 40 -12.00 -2.56 5.30
CA PHE A 40 -12.33 -1.15 5.50
C PHE A 40 -13.81 -0.96 5.83
N THR A 41 -14.69 -1.66 5.09
CA THR A 41 -16.13 -1.63 5.32
C THR A 41 -16.48 -2.20 6.69
N ALA A 42 -15.83 -3.29 7.12
CA ALA A 42 -16.06 -3.86 8.44
C ALA A 42 -15.68 -2.86 9.56
N VAL A 43 -14.54 -2.16 9.43
CA VAL A 43 -14.13 -1.10 10.37
C VAL A 43 -15.13 0.06 10.36
N LEU A 44 -15.56 0.52 9.17
CA LEU A 44 -16.52 1.61 9.04
C LEU A 44 -17.88 1.25 9.63
N VAL A 45 -18.39 0.06 9.34
CA VAL A 45 -19.64 -0.47 9.89
C VAL A 45 -19.52 -0.56 11.42
N ALA A 46 -18.41 -1.07 11.94
CA ALA A 46 -18.20 -1.13 13.39
C ALA A 46 -18.29 0.26 14.04
N TYR A 47 -17.67 1.26 13.43
CA TYR A 47 -17.68 2.64 13.90
C TYR A 47 -19.08 3.26 13.84
N VAL A 48 -19.75 3.24 12.68
CA VAL A 48 -21.07 3.86 12.49
C VAL A 48 -22.16 3.17 13.32
N THR A 49 -22.09 1.85 13.49
CA THR A 49 -23.04 1.09 14.32
C THR A 49 -22.72 1.15 15.82
N GLY A 50 -21.57 1.70 16.21
CA GLY A 50 -21.14 1.76 17.60
C GLY A 50 -20.76 0.39 18.19
N MET A 51 -20.34 -0.57 17.35
CA MET A 51 -19.80 -1.88 17.79
C MET A 51 -18.33 -1.77 18.21
N LEU A 52 -17.95 -0.65 18.84
CA LEU A 52 -16.61 -0.36 19.33
C LEU A 52 -16.56 -0.39 20.85
N GLU A 53 -15.35 -0.55 21.38
CA GLU A 53 -15.06 -0.32 22.80
C GLU A 53 -15.28 1.17 23.15
N ASP A 54 -15.81 1.45 24.34
CA ASP A 54 -16.09 2.83 24.78
C ASP A 54 -14.84 3.72 24.85
N GLU A 55 -13.67 3.10 25.10
CA GLU A 55 -12.35 3.74 25.12
C GLU A 55 -11.96 4.33 23.75
N LEU A 56 -12.46 3.74 22.65
CA LEU A 56 -12.14 4.18 21.29
C LEU A 56 -12.98 5.37 20.81
N LEU A 57 -14.07 5.71 21.52
CA LEU A 57 -14.97 6.80 21.15
C LEU A 57 -14.51 8.11 21.78
N THR A 58 -14.04 9.03 20.93
CA THR A 58 -13.63 10.38 21.34
C THR A 58 -14.83 11.24 21.76
N THR A 59 -14.56 12.38 22.41
CA THR A 59 -15.59 13.35 22.78
C THR A 59 -16.34 13.89 21.55
N VAL A 60 -15.64 14.03 20.42
CA VAL A 60 -16.22 14.46 19.14
C VAL A 60 -17.20 13.41 18.63
N ASP A 61 -16.84 12.13 18.69
CA ASP A 61 -17.72 11.02 18.26
C ASP A 61 -19.04 11.01 19.04
N ARG A 62 -18.95 11.25 20.36
CA ARG A 62 -20.13 11.26 21.24
C ARG A 62 -20.98 12.51 21.08
N ARG A 63 -20.36 13.68 20.93
CA ARG A 63 -21.05 14.98 20.97
C ARG A 63 -21.54 15.45 19.60
N ILE A 64 -20.71 15.29 18.57
CA ILE A 64 -21.01 15.73 17.21
C ILE A 64 -21.63 14.58 16.42
N MET A 65 -20.95 13.42 16.35
CA MET A 65 -21.42 12.27 15.56
C MET A 65 -22.54 11.48 16.25
N ARG A 66 -22.80 11.75 17.54
CA ARG A 66 -23.82 11.09 18.38
C ARG A 66 -23.71 9.56 18.39
N ILE A 67 -22.49 9.04 18.20
CA ILE A 67 -22.21 7.61 18.24
C ILE A 67 -22.08 7.18 19.71
N LYS A 68 -22.75 6.08 20.07
CA LYS A 68 -22.68 5.46 21.40
C LYS A 68 -22.27 4.01 21.24
N SER A 69 -21.45 3.51 22.17
CA SER A 69 -21.14 2.09 22.26
C SER A 69 -22.42 1.28 22.43
N ARG A 70 -22.57 0.26 21.60
CA ARG A 70 -23.69 -0.69 21.58
C ARG A 70 -23.24 -2.13 21.75
N LYS A 71 -21.95 -2.36 22.08
CA LYS A 71 -21.36 -3.70 22.20
C LYS A 71 -22.12 -4.57 23.19
N ASP A 72 -22.55 -4.01 24.33
CA ASP A 72 -23.25 -4.77 25.38
C ASP A 72 -24.65 -5.19 24.96
N LYS A 73 -25.29 -4.41 24.06
CA LYS A 73 -26.61 -4.75 23.50
C LYS A 73 -26.52 -5.85 22.44
N HIS A 74 -25.41 -5.89 21.68
CA HIS A 74 -25.22 -6.82 20.57
C HIS A 74 -23.84 -7.50 20.63
N PRO A 75 -23.56 -8.31 21.66
CA PRO A 75 -22.22 -8.87 21.90
C PRO A 75 -21.75 -9.78 20.78
N ARG A 76 -22.65 -10.59 20.20
CA ARG A 76 -22.33 -11.49 19.08
C ARG A 76 -21.88 -10.74 17.82
N ILE A 77 -22.50 -9.60 17.53
CA ILE A 77 -22.15 -8.79 16.36
C ILE A 77 -20.78 -8.15 16.55
N HIS A 78 -20.52 -7.59 17.73
CA HIS A 78 -19.22 -7.04 18.09
C HIS A 78 -18.10 -8.10 17.98
N GLU A 79 -18.29 -9.29 18.55
CA GLU A 79 -17.31 -10.38 18.47
C GLU A 79 -17.07 -10.83 17.01
N THR A 80 -18.14 -10.94 16.21
CA THR A 80 -18.04 -11.32 14.80
C THR A 80 -17.24 -10.28 14.00
N ILE A 81 -17.55 -8.99 14.17
CA ILE A 81 -16.82 -7.89 13.52
C ILE A 81 -15.35 -7.90 13.96
N GLN A 82 -15.08 -8.06 15.26
CA GLN A 82 -13.72 -8.13 15.78
C GLN A 82 -12.93 -9.26 15.13
N HIS A 83 -13.51 -10.46 15.03
CA HIS A 83 -12.86 -11.61 14.37
C HIS A 83 -12.63 -11.38 12.87
N ILE A 84 -13.60 -10.82 12.16
CA ILE A 84 -13.46 -10.48 10.73
C ILE A 84 -12.31 -9.49 10.53
N VAL A 85 -12.30 -8.40 11.31
CA VAL A 85 -11.26 -7.37 11.23
C VAL A 85 -9.90 -7.95 11.60
N LEU A 86 -9.83 -8.84 12.59
CA LEU A 86 -8.61 -9.53 12.98
C LEU A 86 -8.08 -10.39 11.82
N LEU A 87 -8.88 -11.30 11.27
CA LEU A 87 -8.47 -12.21 10.20
C LEU A 87 -8.05 -11.47 8.93
N LEU A 88 -8.88 -10.54 8.45
CA LEU A 88 -8.58 -9.82 7.22
C LEU A 88 -7.37 -8.91 7.40
N SER A 89 -7.21 -8.30 8.57
CA SER A 89 -6.02 -7.51 8.86
C SER A 89 -4.73 -8.32 8.82
N ASP A 90 -4.72 -9.59 9.28
CA ASP A 90 -3.52 -10.43 9.18
C ASP A 90 -3.24 -10.81 7.72
N GLN A 91 -4.29 -11.09 6.95
CA GLN A 91 -4.18 -11.29 5.51
C GLN A 91 -3.56 -10.07 4.81
N GLN A 92 -3.98 -8.85 5.16
CA GLN A 92 -3.43 -7.64 4.55
C GLN A 92 -1.92 -7.53 4.78
N ILE A 93 -1.41 -7.70 6.00
CA ILE A 93 0.05 -7.63 6.26
C ILE A 93 0.80 -8.66 5.42
N VAL A 94 0.36 -9.92 5.47
CA VAL A 94 1.06 -11.04 4.80
C VAL A 94 1.08 -10.81 3.29
N THR A 95 -0.07 -10.46 2.71
CA THR A 95 -0.17 -10.21 1.27
C THR A 95 0.60 -8.95 0.86
N GLY A 96 0.56 -7.88 1.67
CA GLY A 96 1.34 -6.66 1.47
C GLY A 96 2.85 -6.91 1.44
N ILE A 97 3.37 -7.71 2.37
CA ILE A 97 4.79 -8.11 2.37
C ILE A 97 5.12 -8.98 1.16
N ALA A 98 4.24 -9.93 0.83
CA ALA A 98 4.44 -10.83 -0.31
C ALA A 98 4.51 -10.09 -1.65
N ILE A 99 3.60 -9.13 -1.89
CA ILE A 99 3.60 -8.36 -3.15
C ILE A 99 4.82 -7.44 -3.24
N MET A 100 5.26 -6.84 -2.12
CA MET A 100 6.50 -6.06 -2.08
C MET A 100 7.74 -6.94 -2.36
N ALA A 101 7.78 -8.15 -1.80
CA ALA A 101 8.86 -9.09 -2.07
C ALA A 101 8.91 -9.50 -3.55
N ALA A 102 7.76 -9.83 -4.14
CA ALA A 102 7.66 -10.12 -5.57
C ALA A 102 8.11 -8.92 -6.42
N GLY A 103 7.69 -7.71 -6.04
CA GLY A 103 8.14 -6.45 -6.62
C GLY A 103 9.66 -6.31 -6.63
N PHE A 104 10.32 -6.54 -5.50
CA PHE A 104 11.79 -6.45 -5.39
C PHE A 104 12.52 -7.52 -6.18
N VAL A 105 12.00 -8.75 -6.22
CA VAL A 105 12.58 -9.83 -7.03
C VAL A 105 12.50 -9.47 -8.51
N GLY A 106 11.32 -9.06 -9.00
CA GLY A 106 11.14 -8.65 -10.40
C GLY A 106 11.96 -7.40 -10.76
N LEU A 107 12.08 -6.45 -9.83
CA LEU A 107 12.91 -5.27 -9.96
C LEU A 107 14.38 -5.64 -10.16
N ARG A 108 14.95 -6.48 -9.28
CA ARG A 108 16.34 -6.95 -9.39
C ARG A 108 16.59 -7.75 -10.68
N GLY A 109 15.58 -8.49 -11.14
CA GLY A 109 15.61 -9.24 -12.41
C GLY A 109 15.57 -8.35 -13.66
N GLY A 110 15.16 -7.08 -13.55
CA GLY A 110 14.94 -6.19 -14.69
C GLY A 110 13.70 -6.55 -15.52
N GLN A 111 12.82 -7.37 -14.97
CA GLN A 111 11.58 -7.84 -15.62
C GLN A 111 10.39 -6.95 -15.26
N MET A 112 10.47 -6.24 -14.14
CA MET A 112 9.42 -5.37 -13.65
C MET A 112 9.47 -4.02 -14.36
N SER A 113 8.40 -3.67 -15.08
CA SER A 113 8.22 -2.34 -15.65
C SER A 113 7.78 -1.33 -14.57
N VAL A 114 7.92 -0.04 -14.85
CA VAL A 114 7.41 1.05 -14.01
C VAL A 114 5.92 0.84 -13.72
N TYR A 115 5.12 0.43 -14.70
CA TYR A 115 3.70 0.14 -14.54
C TYR A 115 3.41 -0.92 -13.47
N HIS A 116 4.02 -2.10 -13.58
CA HIS A 116 3.76 -3.20 -12.65
C HIS A 116 4.31 -2.88 -11.26
N TYR A 117 5.48 -2.22 -11.20
CA TYR A 117 6.04 -1.79 -9.92
C TYR A 117 5.14 -0.77 -9.22
N GLN A 118 4.54 0.17 -9.96
CA GLN A 118 3.58 1.13 -9.42
C GLN A 118 2.35 0.43 -8.83
N ILE A 119 1.83 -0.61 -9.49
CA ILE A 119 0.74 -1.44 -8.96
C ILE A 119 1.16 -2.10 -7.63
N VAL A 120 2.37 -2.69 -7.58
CA VAL A 120 2.91 -3.28 -6.34
C VAL A 120 2.90 -2.26 -5.20
N LEU A 121 3.42 -1.05 -5.44
CA LEU A 121 3.46 0.02 -4.45
C LEU A 121 2.05 0.41 -3.99
N TYR A 122 1.08 0.57 -4.90
CA TYR A 122 -0.30 0.89 -4.54
C TYR A 122 -0.98 -0.20 -3.71
N LEU A 123 -0.80 -1.47 -4.08
CA LEU A 123 -1.37 -2.60 -3.33
C LEU A 123 -0.76 -2.70 -1.92
N ALA A 124 0.54 -2.46 -1.78
CA ALA A 124 1.21 -2.44 -0.49
C ALA A 124 0.78 -1.26 0.39
N TRP A 125 0.64 -0.07 -0.18
CA TRP A 125 0.09 1.11 0.51
C TRP A 125 -1.36 0.90 0.98
N LEU A 126 -2.20 0.29 0.13
CA LEU A 126 -3.58 -0.05 0.49
C LEU A 126 -3.62 -1.07 1.63
N SER A 127 -2.82 -2.13 1.53
CA SER A 127 -2.67 -3.14 2.59
C SER A 127 -2.26 -2.50 3.93
N SER A 128 -1.21 -1.66 3.91
CA SER A 128 -0.73 -0.93 5.08
C SER A 128 -1.82 -0.06 5.71
N SER A 129 -2.51 0.74 4.90
CA SER A 129 -3.54 1.69 5.35
C SER A 129 -4.74 0.99 6.00
N VAL A 130 -5.20 -0.11 5.38
CA VAL A 130 -6.28 -0.95 5.93
C VAL A 130 -5.85 -1.63 7.22
N HIS A 131 -4.61 -2.15 7.27
CA HIS A 131 -4.06 -2.78 8.46
C HIS A 131 -3.95 -1.81 9.65
N LEU A 132 -3.43 -0.60 9.43
CA LEU A 132 -3.34 0.47 10.44
C LEU A 132 -4.73 0.85 10.98
N SER A 133 -5.73 0.91 10.10
CA SER A 133 -7.12 1.18 10.49
C SER A 133 -7.69 0.07 11.38
N ALA A 134 -7.43 -1.19 11.02
CA ALA A 134 -7.82 -2.35 11.82
C ALA A 134 -7.14 -2.37 13.20
N LEU A 135 -5.85 -2.03 13.31
CA LEU A 135 -5.17 -1.96 14.60
C LEU A 135 -5.79 -0.94 15.55
N THR A 136 -6.28 0.19 15.02
CA THR A 136 -6.93 1.22 15.84
C THR A 136 -8.18 0.64 16.53
N LEU A 137 -8.99 -0.13 15.78
CA LEU A 137 -10.18 -0.78 16.31
C LEU A 137 -9.85 -1.93 17.27
N LEU A 138 -8.79 -2.69 16.96
CA LEU A 138 -8.39 -3.86 17.75
C LEU A 138 -7.53 -3.52 18.97
N ARG A 139 -7.14 -2.25 19.18
CA ARG A 139 -6.24 -1.83 20.27
C ARG A 139 -6.65 -2.40 21.64
N PRO A 140 -7.91 -2.27 22.12
CA PRO A 140 -8.29 -2.78 23.44
C PRO A 140 -8.17 -4.30 23.56
N PHE A 141 -8.48 -5.02 22.48
CA PHE A 141 -8.30 -6.47 22.40
C PHE A 141 -6.83 -6.88 22.40
N LEU A 142 -5.98 -6.17 21.63
CA LEU A 142 -4.55 -6.46 21.50
C LEU A 142 -3.75 -6.07 22.74
N ASN A 143 -4.18 -5.07 23.50
CA ASN A 143 -3.55 -4.72 24.79
C ASN A 143 -3.70 -5.84 25.83
N LYS A 144 -4.77 -6.66 25.72
CA LYS A 144 -4.94 -7.89 26.51
C LYS A 144 -4.13 -9.07 25.95
N HIS A 145 -3.78 -9.05 24.66
CA HIS A 145 -3.07 -10.13 23.95
C HIS A 145 -1.74 -9.65 23.35
N GLN A 146 -0.74 -9.46 24.22
CA GLN A 146 0.53 -8.84 23.86
C GLN A 146 1.30 -9.59 22.75
N GLY A 147 1.19 -10.92 22.67
CA GLY A 147 1.82 -11.71 21.60
C GLY A 147 1.25 -11.41 20.21
N LEU A 148 -0.08 -11.34 20.09
CA LEU A 148 -0.76 -10.96 18.84
C LEU A 148 -0.42 -9.52 18.44
N ARG A 149 -0.32 -8.62 19.42
CA ARG A 149 0.12 -7.25 19.22
C ARG A 149 1.55 -7.21 18.65
N ALA A 150 2.49 -7.92 19.27
CA ALA A 150 3.89 -7.95 18.84
C ALA A 150 4.06 -8.50 17.42
N TRP A 151 3.36 -9.59 17.07
CA TRP A 151 3.37 -10.15 15.71
C TRP A 151 2.93 -9.14 14.65
N ARG A 152 1.81 -8.45 14.91
CA ARG A 152 1.27 -7.45 13.99
C ARG A 152 2.19 -6.23 13.86
N LEU A 153 2.77 -5.79 14.96
CA LEU A 153 3.74 -4.70 14.95
C LEU A 153 5.01 -5.05 14.17
N LEU A 154 5.52 -6.28 14.34
CA LEU A 154 6.67 -6.76 13.58
C LEU A 154 6.36 -6.73 12.07
N GLY A 155 5.23 -7.31 11.66
CA GLY A 155 4.81 -7.31 10.25
C GLY A 155 4.61 -5.90 9.69
N MET A 156 4.03 -5.00 10.48
CA MET A 156 3.86 -3.60 10.12
C MET A 156 5.20 -2.88 9.91
N ILE A 157 6.16 -3.09 10.82
CA ILE A 157 7.51 -2.50 10.73
C ILE A 157 8.24 -3.03 9.49
N VAL A 158 8.13 -4.33 9.20
CA VAL A 158 8.71 -4.92 7.99
C VAL A 158 8.11 -4.28 6.74
N LEU A 159 6.79 -4.22 6.64
CA LEU A 159 6.10 -3.62 5.50
C LEU A 159 6.43 -2.13 5.34
N PHE A 160 6.57 -1.40 6.45
CA PHE A 160 7.00 0.01 6.46
C PHE A 160 8.36 0.19 5.80
N PHE A 161 9.37 -0.57 6.25
CA PHE A 161 10.71 -0.48 5.68
C PHE A 161 10.73 -0.90 4.20
N MET A 162 9.97 -1.94 3.83
CA MET A 162 9.82 -2.32 2.43
C MET A 162 9.20 -1.17 1.61
N LEU A 163 8.18 -0.48 2.10
CA LEU A 163 7.58 0.67 1.41
C LEU A 163 8.55 1.84 1.26
N ILE A 164 9.29 2.19 2.32
CA ILE A 164 10.31 3.26 2.27
C ILE A 164 11.36 2.96 1.19
N VAL A 165 11.86 1.72 1.17
CA VAL A 165 12.84 1.25 0.18
C VAL A 165 12.21 1.17 -1.21
N GLY A 166 10.95 0.75 -1.31
CA GLY A 166 10.24 0.62 -2.57
C GLY A 166 9.88 1.95 -3.24
N LEU A 167 9.82 3.03 -2.48
CA LEU A 167 9.60 4.37 -3.04
C LEU A 167 10.87 4.97 -3.67
N VAL A 168 12.06 4.36 -3.50
CA VAL A 168 13.32 4.94 -4.02
C VAL A 168 13.28 5.20 -5.53
N PRO A 169 12.80 4.28 -6.40
CA PRO A 169 12.68 4.55 -7.83
C PRO A 169 11.75 5.72 -8.18
N THR A 170 10.73 5.97 -7.36
CA THR A 170 9.70 7.00 -7.65
C THR A 170 10.18 8.41 -7.35
N VAL A 171 11.40 8.56 -6.80
CA VAL A 171 12.03 9.85 -6.50
C VAL A 171 12.48 10.57 -7.77
N SER A 172 12.72 9.85 -8.86
CA SER A 172 13.09 10.46 -10.14
C SER A 172 11.92 11.25 -10.73
N TYR A 173 12.18 12.47 -11.22
CA TYR A 173 11.19 13.30 -11.91
C TYR A 173 10.56 12.55 -13.10
N ASP A 174 11.39 11.84 -13.88
CA ASP A 174 10.93 11.07 -15.05
C ASP A 174 10.22 9.73 -14.72
N TRP A 175 9.76 9.51 -13.48
CA TRP A 175 9.11 8.25 -13.10
C TRP A 175 7.79 8.03 -13.85
N GLY A 176 7.79 7.08 -14.78
CA GLY A 176 6.60 6.75 -15.60
C GLY A 176 6.29 7.78 -16.68
N THR A 177 7.11 8.81 -16.82
CA THR A 177 7.02 9.82 -17.88
C THR A 177 8.18 9.61 -18.86
N ILE A 178 7.94 9.94 -20.13
CA ILE A 178 8.99 9.99 -21.16
C ILE A 178 8.90 11.32 -21.87
N TYR A 179 10.05 11.87 -22.23
CA TYR A 179 10.12 12.87 -23.29
C TYR A 179 10.17 12.14 -24.63
N SER A 180 9.00 11.89 -25.24
CA SER A 180 8.91 11.33 -26.59
C SER A 180 8.37 12.40 -27.54
N PRO A 181 9.19 12.94 -28.46
CA PRO A 181 8.75 14.00 -29.37
C PRO A 181 7.74 13.52 -30.42
N GLU A 182 7.68 12.22 -30.73
CA GLU A 182 6.85 11.67 -31.82
C GLU A 182 6.26 10.31 -31.42
N ALA A 183 5.01 10.28 -30.96
CA ALA A 183 4.25 9.04 -30.88
C ALA A 183 3.90 8.59 -32.30
N ASP A 184 4.41 7.45 -32.74
CA ASP A 184 4.09 6.89 -34.04
C ASP A 184 2.64 6.37 -34.05
N THR A 185 1.74 7.24 -34.52
CA THR A 185 0.30 6.97 -34.64
C THR A 185 -0.05 5.81 -35.59
N SER A 186 0.93 5.27 -36.34
CA SER A 186 0.73 4.09 -37.18
C SER A 186 0.79 2.76 -36.40
N LEU A 187 1.38 2.76 -35.19
CA LEU A 187 1.47 1.57 -34.34
C LEU A 187 0.21 1.40 -33.47
N PRO A 188 -0.30 0.16 -33.32
CA PRO A 188 -1.37 -0.12 -32.36
C PRO A 188 -0.93 0.21 -30.92
N ASP A 189 -1.83 0.77 -30.11
CA ASP A 189 -1.58 1.16 -28.71
C ASP A 189 -0.90 0.05 -27.88
N ALA A 190 -1.20 -1.22 -28.16
CA ALA A 190 -0.63 -2.38 -27.45
C ALA A 190 0.89 -2.57 -27.64
N ILE A 191 1.49 -1.95 -28.67
CA ILE A 191 2.91 -2.11 -29.04
C ILE A 191 3.63 -0.75 -28.97
N GLN A 192 2.93 0.34 -28.61
CA GLN A 192 3.56 1.64 -28.47
C GLN A 192 4.51 1.67 -27.26
N PRO A 193 5.78 2.10 -27.44
CA PRO A 193 6.69 2.29 -26.33
C PRO A 193 6.23 3.43 -25.41
N THR A 194 6.22 3.19 -24.10
CA THR A 194 5.82 4.18 -23.10
C THR A 194 6.82 4.24 -21.95
N GLY A 195 6.81 5.32 -21.16
CA GLY A 195 7.58 5.43 -19.93
C GLY A 195 7.19 4.37 -18.89
N TRP A 196 5.92 3.99 -18.89
CA TRP A 196 5.36 2.93 -18.05
C TRP A 196 5.94 1.55 -18.35
N GLY A 197 6.45 1.31 -19.56
CA GLY A 197 7.09 0.04 -19.92
C GLY A 197 8.57 -0.05 -19.55
N ILE A 198 9.20 1.07 -19.20
CA ILE A 198 10.63 1.10 -18.84
C ILE A 198 10.87 0.19 -17.63
N PRO A 199 11.95 -0.61 -17.59
CA PRO A 199 12.29 -1.37 -16.40
C PRO A 199 12.47 -0.45 -15.18
N ALA A 200 11.69 -0.69 -14.11
CA ALA A 200 11.70 0.16 -12.92
C ALA A 200 13.09 0.25 -12.26
N ILE A 201 13.94 -0.77 -12.45
CA ILE A 201 15.31 -0.81 -11.95
C ILE A 201 16.18 0.33 -12.52
N CYS A 202 15.82 0.88 -13.69
CA CYS A 202 16.56 1.97 -14.30
C CYS A 202 16.56 3.26 -13.46
N PHE A 203 15.54 3.43 -12.61
CA PHE A 203 15.37 4.54 -11.68
C PHE A 203 15.92 4.25 -10.28
N TRP A 204 16.45 3.05 -10.03
CA TRP A 204 16.93 2.67 -8.71
C TRP A 204 18.16 3.50 -8.30
N GLY A 205 17.99 4.39 -7.31
CA GLY A 205 19.05 5.25 -6.80
C GLY A 205 19.57 6.26 -7.82
N LYS A 206 18.81 6.52 -8.89
CA LYS A 206 19.14 7.48 -9.94
C LYS A 206 17.97 8.42 -10.16
N THR A 207 18.30 9.68 -10.42
CA THR A 207 17.35 10.73 -10.77
C THR A 207 17.59 11.15 -12.21
N TYR A 208 16.51 11.34 -12.96
CA TYR A 208 16.52 11.83 -14.34
C TYR A 208 15.59 13.04 -14.47
N GLY A 209 15.69 13.76 -15.59
CA GLY A 209 14.94 15.00 -15.81
C GLY A 209 15.42 16.12 -14.91
N ASP A 210 14.47 16.84 -14.29
CA ASP A 210 14.73 17.92 -13.33
C ASP A 210 15.25 17.42 -11.97
N GLY A 211 15.58 16.12 -11.89
CA GLY A 211 16.19 15.49 -10.74
C GLY A 211 15.14 14.87 -9.83
N LEU A 212 14.74 15.61 -8.79
CA LEU A 212 13.82 15.12 -7.77
C LEU A 212 12.38 15.40 -8.17
N ASN A 213 11.53 14.39 -8.04
CA ASN A 213 10.10 14.54 -8.12
C ASN A 213 9.60 15.28 -6.86
N ASP A 214 8.91 16.42 -7.06
CA ASP A 214 8.34 17.24 -5.99
C ASP A 214 7.32 16.50 -5.12
N ASP A 215 6.65 15.48 -5.67
CA ASP A 215 5.65 14.69 -4.94
C ASP A 215 6.28 13.59 -4.05
N ALA A 216 7.50 13.16 -4.36
CA ALA A 216 8.19 12.12 -3.61
C ALA A 216 8.37 12.45 -2.11
N PRO A 217 8.88 13.63 -1.70
CA PRO A 217 9.03 13.96 -0.28
C PRO A 217 7.69 13.97 0.46
N ILE A 218 6.60 14.40 -0.18
CA ILE A 218 5.26 14.39 0.40
C ILE A 218 4.83 12.94 0.70
N GLY A 219 5.04 12.02 -0.24
CA GLY A 219 4.74 10.59 -0.05
C GLY A 219 5.49 9.97 1.13
N TYR A 220 6.79 10.25 1.26
CA TYR A 220 7.59 9.80 2.41
C TYR A 220 7.11 10.39 3.73
N LEU A 221 6.80 11.69 3.77
CA LEU A 221 6.31 12.36 4.98
C LEU A 221 4.95 11.80 5.41
N ILE A 222 4.02 11.61 4.48
CA ILE A 222 2.71 11.01 4.78
C ILE A 222 2.90 9.60 5.34
N LEU A 223 3.78 8.79 4.75
CA LEU A 223 4.03 7.42 5.20
C LEU A 223 4.59 7.41 6.63
N ILE A 224 5.67 8.17 6.86
CA ILE A 224 6.35 8.23 8.16
C ILE A 224 5.38 8.75 9.22
N PHE A 225 4.70 9.86 8.96
CA PHE A 225 3.75 10.45 9.90
C PHE A 225 2.61 9.49 10.22
N SER A 226 2.02 8.83 9.21
CA SER A 226 0.91 7.89 9.41
C SER A 226 1.33 6.71 10.31
N TYR A 227 2.51 6.16 10.08
CA TYR A 227 3.03 5.06 10.89
C TYR A 227 3.39 5.50 12.31
N VAL A 228 4.14 6.61 12.47
CA VAL A 228 4.53 7.13 13.78
C VAL A 228 3.31 7.49 14.61
N TRP A 229 2.34 8.19 14.02
CA TRP A 229 1.08 8.55 14.67
C TRP A 229 0.34 7.32 15.17
N LYS A 230 0.11 6.33 14.29
CA LYS A 230 -0.66 5.13 14.64
C LYS A 230 0.05 4.21 15.62
N MET A 231 1.38 4.14 15.55
CA MET A 231 2.18 3.42 16.54
C MET A 231 2.07 4.11 17.90
N GLY A 232 2.15 5.45 17.95
CA GLY A 232 1.92 6.23 19.16
C GLY A 232 0.55 5.96 19.78
N ASP A 233 -0.50 6.01 18.97
CA ASP A 233 -1.88 5.73 19.40
C ASP A 233 -2.06 4.32 20.00
N LEU A 234 -1.31 3.32 19.52
CA LEU A 234 -1.41 1.95 20.05
C LEU A 234 -0.84 1.82 21.47
N PHE A 235 0.16 2.63 21.81
CA PHE A 235 0.85 2.60 23.10
C PHE A 235 0.43 3.72 24.07
N ALA A 236 -0.29 4.74 23.59
CA ALA A 236 -0.90 5.75 24.44
C ALA A 236 -1.91 5.06 25.38
N ALA A 237 -1.70 5.17 26.69
CA ALA A 237 -2.58 4.60 27.72
C ALA A 237 -3.89 5.40 27.83
#